data_AF-A0A1T1BCY1-F1
#
_entry.id   AF-A0A1T1BCY1-F1
#
_cell.length_a   1.000
_cell.length_b   1.000
_cell.length_c   1.000
_cell.angle_alpha   90.00
_cell.angle_beta   90.00
_cell.angle_gamma   90.00
#
_symmetry.space_group_name_H-M   'P 1'
#
loop_
_entity.id
_entity.type
_entity.pdbx_description
1 polymer ?
#
loop_
_entity_poly.entity_id
_entity_poly.type
_entity_poly.pdbx_seq_one_letter_code
_entity_poly.pdbx_strand_id
1 'polypeptide(L)'
;MTRPRTPLLLASALGLLLAAPAAAQTTPAPVKVSSQTCGAYTLTLRENGFEEPADRVTLSRGGVTHATVEDTMVSVDGCRDLTGDGVPEVLLAGFSGGAHCCFTHTLYSLTSPPRRLLTAFSAHSSTLEARQLDGRGPLELVGADWRFAYGYGMSFAESAPLPVVYSFLNGQYVENTRAFPGFMQTYARGMNADPFSGGVLVEYATRAVTQGAASADTWAATQPAPFRAWLANYGPDVRQDLSDFGMWDWPTRAGSHPDSLRSGVGGAFTAPGTRSYLAVTQPPGATGAATLRLFQPRGADITAGPALLTVPVTRDAYGQPTLTVWPAVTVRRAGGRDDTLLRDARSGSVRYAAYRVGSAALTELRDDPLGVTTALLSDLSSVAGHVASQYRSVPRTAAQTAEVQRRIDAAVTRARPWLDTRRGPADFPLGRLGNFTFSSVTLTQDSPTQAQAVITTTLGFTDDRTDSEYVSGERHTLTVNLGRTAQGWQVTDWTFTPRSGELYEE
;
A
#
# COMPACT_ATOMS: atom_id res chain seq x y z
N MET A 1 -77.74 7.20 3.75
CA MET A 1 -78.98 6.75 3.06
C MET A 1 -78.97 7.46 1.71
N THR A 2 -78.93 6.89 0.51
CA THR A 2 -79.23 5.56 -0.04
C THR A 2 -78.63 5.50 -1.46
N ARG A 3 -78.01 4.37 -1.84
CA ARG A 3 -77.59 4.01 -3.23
C ARG A 3 -78.84 3.73 -4.12
N PRO A 4 -78.78 3.76 -5.47
CA PRO A 4 -78.33 2.60 -6.30
C PRO A 4 -77.68 2.93 -7.69
N ARG A 5 -76.65 2.16 -8.12
CA ARG A 5 -76.57 1.18 -9.25
C ARG A 5 -76.47 1.73 -10.71
N THR A 6 -75.24 1.66 -11.27
CA THR A 6 -74.72 1.14 -12.59
C THR A 6 -75.57 1.14 -13.88
N PRO A 7 -75.01 0.95 -15.12
CA PRO A 7 -73.64 1.11 -15.68
C PRO A 7 -73.60 1.76 -17.13
N LEU A 8 -72.43 2.20 -17.64
CA LEU A 8 -72.12 2.38 -19.09
C LEU A 8 -70.58 2.55 -19.23
N LEU A 9 -69.80 1.57 -19.74
CA LEU A 9 -69.48 1.20 -21.13
C LEU A 9 -68.46 2.13 -21.86
N LEU A 10 -67.33 1.51 -22.28
CA LEU A 10 -66.32 1.88 -23.31
C LEU A 10 -65.42 3.11 -22.99
N ALA A 11 -64.11 3.11 -23.25
CA ALA A 11 -63.36 2.47 -24.33
C ALA A 11 -61.93 2.08 -23.93
N SER A 12 -61.48 0.94 -24.45
CA SER A 12 -60.11 0.42 -24.38
C SER A 12 -59.25 1.07 -25.46
N ALA A 13 -58.16 1.76 -25.08
CA ALA A 13 -57.09 2.14 -25.99
C ALA A 13 -55.96 1.11 -25.90
N LEU A 14 -55.92 0.18 -26.87
CA LEU A 14 -54.75 -0.67 -27.12
C LEU A 14 -53.66 0.21 -27.76
N GLY A 15 -52.65 0.60 -26.98
CA GLY A 15 -51.40 1.13 -27.51
C GLY A 15 -50.53 -0.03 -28.03
N LEU A 16 -50.34 -0.08 -29.35
CA LEU A 16 -49.32 -0.91 -29.98
C LEU A 16 -47.93 -0.45 -29.52
N LEU A 17 -47.33 -1.20 -28.60
CA LEU A 17 -45.89 -1.14 -28.35
C LEU A 17 -45.17 -1.88 -29.49
N LEU A 18 -44.60 -1.12 -30.41
CA LEU A 18 -43.62 -1.60 -31.38
C LEU A 18 -42.40 -2.12 -30.61
N ALA A 19 -42.29 -3.43 -30.48
CA ALA A 19 -41.06 -4.09 -30.06
C ALA A 19 -40.03 -3.95 -31.19
N ALA A 20 -39.08 -3.03 -31.05
CA ALA A 20 -37.89 -3.05 -31.88
C ALA A 20 -37.15 -4.37 -31.62
N PRO A 21 -36.71 -5.11 -32.66
CA PRO A 21 -35.90 -6.29 -32.45
C PRO A 21 -34.59 -5.84 -31.81
N ALA A 22 -34.32 -6.32 -30.59
CA ALA A 22 -33.00 -6.24 -30.00
C ALA A 22 -32.05 -6.97 -30.95
N ALA A 23 -31.21 -6.22 -31.67
CA ALA A 23 -30.10 -6.81 -32.39
C ALA A 23 -29.23 -7.52 -31.36
N ALA A 24 -29.21 -8.85 -31.40
CA ALA A 24 -28.29 -9.64 -30.59
C ALA A 24 -26.87 -9.20 -30.98
N GLN A 25 -26.17 -8.52 -30.07
CA GLN A 25 -24.75 -8.24 -30.24
C GLN A 25 -24.03 -9.58 -30.33
N THR A 26 -23.60 -9.95 -31.53
CA THR A 26 -22.76 -11.13 -31.74
C THR A 26 -21.41 -10.85 -31.12
N THR A 27 -21.08 -11.54 -30.04
CA THR A 27 -19.74 -11.47 -29.45
C THR A 27 -18.71 -11.85 -30.52
N PRO A 28 -17.65 -11.05 -30.73
CA PRO A 28 -16.60 -11.38 -31.69
C PRO A 28 -16.04 -12.78 -31.44
N ALA A 29 -15.65 -13.47 -32.52
CA ALA A 29 -14.96 -14.74 -32.39
C ALA A 29 -13.55 -14.51 -31.81
N PRO A 30 -13.05 -15.41 -30.93
CA PRO A 30 -11.71 -15.28 -30.39
C PRO A 30 -10.67 -15.32 -31.51
N VAL A 31 -9.62 -14.51 -31.35
CA VAL A 31 -8.44 -14.50 -32.22
C VAL A 31 -7.76 -15.88 -32.23
N LYS A 32 -7.67 -16.52 -31.06
CA LYS A 32 -7.09 -17.85 -30.92
C LYS A 32 -7.71 -18.61 -29.77
N VAL A 33 -7.88 -19.91 -29.96
CA VAL A 33 -8.25 -20.84 -28.89
C VAL A 33 -7.25 -21.97 -28.88
N SER A 34 -6.67 -22.23 -27.71
CA SER A 34 -5.78 -23.36 -27.49
C SER A 34 -6.20 -24.12 -26.24
N SER A 35 -5.93 -25.43 -26.25
CA SER A 35 -6.20 -26.29 -25.11
C SER A 35 -5.00 -27.19 -24.84
N GLN A 36 -4.73 -27.40 -23.56
CA GLN A 36 -3.70 -28.34 -23.10
C GLN A 36 -4.20 -29.05 -21.84
N THR A 37 -3.64 -30.21 -21.54
CA THR A 37 -3.94 -30.95 -20.32
C THR A 37 -2.89 -30.67 -19.26
N CYS A 38 -3.34 -30.57 -18.01
CA CYS A 38 -2.48 -30.53 -16.83
C CYS A 38 -3.11 -31.45 -15.78
N GLY A 39 -2.43 -32.57 -15.48
CA GLY A 39 -3.04 -33.66 -14.71
C GLY A 39 -4.37 -34.13 -15.31
N ALA A 40 -5.42 -34.15 -14.50
CA ALA A 40 -6.78 -34.55 -14.90
C ALA A 40 -7.64 -33.40 -15.47
N TYR A 41 -7.08 -32.20 -15.62
CA TYR A 41 -7.80 -31.00 -16.06
C TYR A 41 -7.42 -30.59 -17.48
N THR A 42 -8.40 -30.10 -18.22
CA THR A 42 -8.20 -29.40 -19.49
C THR A 42 -8.18 -27.89 -19.22
N LEU A 43 -7.05 -27.26 -19.57
CA LEU A 43 -6.87 -25.83 -19.61
C LEU A 43 -7.25 -25.34 -21.00
N THR A 44 -8.22 -24.44 -21.10
CA THR A 44 -8.61 -23.82 -22.38
C THR A 44 -8.32 -22.34 -22.31
N LEU A 45 -7.35 -21.89 -23.10
CA LEU A 45 -6.99 -20.50 -23.30
C LEU A 45 -7.77 -19.96 -24.50
N ARG A 46 -8.50 -18.86 -24.29
CA ARG A 46 -9.17 -18.08 -25.33
C ARG A 46 -8.55 -16.69 -25.36
N GLU A 47 -7.93 -16.37 -26.47
CA GLU A 47 -7.28 -15.09 -26.75
C GLU A 47 -8.21 -14.31 -27.69
N ASN A 48 -8.63 -13.11 -27.28
CA ASN A 48 -9.47 -12.18 -28.03
C ASN A 48 -8.68 -10.95 -28.52
N GLY A 49 -7.37 -10.90 -28.23
CA GLY A 49 -6.60 -9.67 -28.44
C GLY A 49 -6.95 -8.64 -27.38
N PHE A 50 -6.42 -7.42 -27.46
CA PHE A 50 -6.73 -6.32 -26.53
C PHE A 50 -8.20 -5.80 -26.65
N GLU A 51 -9.13 -6.64 -27.11
CA GLU A 51 -10.53 -6.34 -27.35
C GLU A 51 -11.43 -6.96 -26.26
N GLU A 52 -12.72 -6.63 -26.31
CA GLU A 52 -13.74 -7.22 -25.45
C GLU A 52 -14.42 -8.42 -26.15
N PRO A 53 -14.63 -9.56 -25.45
CA PRO A 53 -14.29 -9.81 -24.05
C PRO A 53 -12.78 -10.04 -23.83
N ALA A 54 -12.30 -9.79 -22.62
CA ALA A 54 -10.91 -10.07 -22.22
C ALA A 54 -10.45 -11.52 -22.49
N ASP A 55 -9.14 -11.74 -22.58
CA ASP A 55 -8.55 -13.08 -22.67
C ASP A 55 -8.90 -13.90 -21.42
N ARG A 56 -9.02 -15.23 -21.57
CA ARG A 56 -9.32 -16.10 -20.44
C ARG A 56 -8.74 -17.50 -20.52
N VAL A 57 -8.39 -18.04 -19.36
CA VAL A 57 -8.07 -19.46 -19.15
C VAL A 57 -9.14 -20.09 -18.28
N THR A 58 -9.74 -21.18 -18.76
CA THR A 58 -10.67 -21.99 -17.96
C THR A 58 -10.03 -23.33 -17.56
N LEU A 59 -10.14 -23.72 -16.30
CA LEU A 59 -9.79 -25.03 -15.78
C LEU A 59 -11.05 -25.89 -15.76
N SER A 60 -11.07 -26.97 -16.55
CA SER A 60 -12.24 -27.85 -16.67
C SER A 60 -11.89 -29.33 -16.48
N ARG A 61 -12.83 -30.09 -15.91
CA ARG A 61 -12.72 -31.56 -15.78
C ARG A 61 -14.10 -32.17 -15.94
N GLY A 62 -14.21 -33.24 -16.74
CA GLY A 62 -15.50 -33.91 -16.99
C GLY A 62 -16.58 -32.99 -17.57
N GLY A 63 -16.20 -31.99 -18.36
CA GLY A 63 -17.12 -31.00 -18.93
C GLY A 63 -17.55 -29.87 -17.96
N VAL A 64 -17.09 -29.87 -16.71
CA VAL A 64 -17.39 -28.84 -15.71
C VAL A 64 -16.22 -27.87 -15.60
N THR A 65 -16.49 -26.57 -15.71
CA THR A 65 -15.50 -25.51 -15.41
C THR A 65 -15.44 -25.29 -13.91
N HIS A 66 -14.24 -25.39 -13.34
CA HIS A 66 -14.01 -25.22 -11.90
C HIS A 66 -13.38 -23.87 -11.54
N ALA A 67 -12.62 -23.28 -12.46
CA ALA A 67 -12.04 -21.96 -12.28
C ALA A 67 -11.86 -21.26 -13.63
N THR A 68 -11.89 -19.94 -13.60
CA THR A 68 -11.61 -19.06 -14.73
C THR A 68 -10.71 -17.93 -14.25
N VAL A 69 -9.67 -17.63 -15.01
CA VAL A 69 -8.87 -16.42 -14.86
C VAL A 69 -9.05 -15.62 -16.15
N GLU A 70 -9.42 -14.34 -16.01
CA GLU A 70 -9.66 -13.41 -17.12
C GLU A 70 -8.87 -12.14 -16.89
N ASP A 71 -8.23 -11.62 -17.92
CA ASP A 71 -7.48 -10.35 -17.91
C ASP A 71 -7.24 -9.89 -19.35
N THR A 72 -6.70 -8.67 -19.57
CA THR A 72 -6.41 -8.16 -20.92
C THR A 72 -5.56 -9.12 -21.74
N MET A 73 -4.57 -9.75 -21.11
CA MET A 73 -3.90 -10.95 -21.61
C MET A 73 -3.77 -11.97 -20.49
N VAL A 74 -3.92 -13.25 -20.80
CA VAL A 74 -3.62 -14.33 -19.86
C VAL A 74 -2.77 -15.42 -20.50
N SER A 75 -1.96 -16.07 -19.68
CA SER A 75 -1.08 -17.15 -20.12
C SER A 75 -1.00 -18.28 -19.08
N VAL A 76 -0.59 -19.45 -19.56
CA VAL A 76 -0.29 -20.62 -18.72
C VAL A 76 1.22 -20.75 -18.65
N ASP A 77 1.81 -20.32 -17.54
CA ASP A 77 3.27 -20.27 -17.36
C ASP A 77 3.88 -21.65 -17.07
N GLY A 78 3.09 -22.56 -16.48
CA GLY A 78 3.58 -23.89 -16.19
C GLY A 78 2.55 -24.81 -15.55
N CYS A 79 2.83 -26.11 -15.67
CA CYS A 79 2.10 -27.21 -15.06
C CYS A 79 3.10 -28.20 -14.47
N ARG A 80 3.20 -28.30 -13.14
CA ARG A 80 4.07 -29.28 -12.45
C ARG A 80 3.70 -29.41 -10.98
N ASP A 81 4.10 -30.51 -10.37
CA ASP A 81 4.00 -30.67 -8.91
C ASP A 81 5.00 -29.73 -8.22
N LEU A 82 4.47 -28.71 -7.54
CA LEU A 82 5.23 -27.74 -6.78
C LEU A 82 5.21 -28.05 -5.28
N THR A 83 4.19 -28.76 -4.80
CA THR A 83 4.01 -29.05 -3.37
C THR A 83 4.66 -30.35 -2.93
N GLY A 84 5.04 -31.21 -3.89
CA GLY A 84 5.63 -32.52 -3.65
C GLY A 84 4.61 -33.58 -3.21
N ASP A 85 3.31 -33.32 -3.36
CA ASP A 85 2.23 -34.24 -2.95
C ASP A 85 1.76 -35.18 -4.09
N GLY A 86 2.37 -35.08 -5.27
CA GLY A 86 2.03 -35.85 -6.46
C GLY A 86 0.85 -35.27 -7.26
N VAL A 87 0.25 -34.16 -6.81
CA VAL A 87 -0.78 -33.42 -7.55
C VAL A 87 -0.10 -32.25 -8.27
N PRO A 88 -0.29 -32.09 -9.60
CA PRO A 88 0.29 -30.95 -10.30
C PRO A 88 -0.42 -29.65 -9.93
N GLU A 89 0.36 -28.57 -9.84
CA GLU A 89 -0.14 -27.20 -9.84
C GLU A 89 -0.05 -26.59 -11.24
N VAL A 90 -1.01 -25.70 -11.56
CA VAL A 90 -0.96 -24.83 -12.73
C VAL A 90 -0.73 -23.38 -12.30
N LEU A 91 0.28 -22.75 -12.88
CA LEU A 91 0.56 -21.32 -12.73
C LEU A 91 0.00 -20.57 -13.94
N LEU A 92 -0.82 -19.57 -13.65
CA LEU A 92 -1.43 -18.67 -14.63
C LEU A 92 -0.93 -17.25 -14.38
N ALA A 93 -0.67 -16.50 -15.44
CA ALA A 93 -0.36 -15.08 -15.36
C ALA A 93 -1.40 -14.26 -16.13
N GLY A 94 -1.96 -13.25 -15.48
CA GLY A 94 -2.78 -12.21 -16.09
C GLY A 94 -1.98 -10.91 -16.22
N PHE A 95 -2.26 -10.15 -17.26
CA PHE A 95 -1.70 -8.84 -17.53
C PHE A 95 -2.82 -7.88 -17.90
N SER A 96 -2.92 -6.78 -17.16
CA SER A 96 -4.02 -5.83 -17.30
C SER A 96 -3.82 -4.73 -18.34
N GLY A 97 -2.81 -4.83 -19.22
CA GLY A 97 -2.64 -3.90 -20.35
C GLY A 97 -1.83 -2.63 -20.09
N GLY A 98 -1.20 -2.45 -18.93
CA GLY A 98 -0.40 -1.25 -18.65
C GLY A 98 0.94 -1.23 -19.40
N ALA A 99 1.46 -0.05 -19.75
CA ALA A 99 2.67 0.08 -20.56
C ALA A 99 3.92 -0.59 -19.94
N HIS A 100 3.99 -0.63 -18.61
CA HIS A 100 5.11 -1.24 -17.87
C HIS A 100 4.63 -2.22 -16.78
N CYS A 101 3.33 -2.34 -16.53
CA CYS A 101 2.69 -3.17 -15.50
C CYS A 101 1.41 -3.79 -16.11
N CYS A 102 0.65 -4.71 -15.54
CA CYS A 102 0.47 -5.05 -14.15
C CYS A 102 0.16 -6.55 -14.11
N PHE A 103 1.13 -7.35 -13.68
CA PHE A 103 1.03 -8.80 -13.69
C PHE A 103 0.43 -9.33 -12.39
N THR A 104 -0.51 -10.25 -12.54
CA THR A 104 -1.09 -11.03 -11.44
C THR A 104 -0.92 -12.51 -11.73
N HIS A 105 -0.27 -13.22 -10.81
CA HIS A 105 -0.07 -14.65 -10.89
C HIS A 105 -1.09 -15.38 -10.02
N THR A 106 -1.75 -16.39 -10.59
CA THR A 106 -2.67 -17.26 -9.85
C THR A 106 -2.20 -18.70 -9.95
N LEU A 107 -2.02 -19.36 -8.80
CA LEU A 107 -1.62 -20.76 -8.72
C LEU A 107 -2.79 -21.61 -8.24
N TYR A 108 -3.12 -22.66 -8.98
CA TYR A 108 -4.08 -23.68 -8.56
C TYR A 108 -3.40 -25.03 -8.38
N SER A 109 -3.61 -25.68 -7.25
CA SER A 109 -3.41 -27.13 -7.13
C SER A 109 -4.56 -27.84 -7.81
N LEU A 110 -4.24 -28.84 -8.63
CA LEU A 110 -5.23 -29.60 -9.40
C LEU A 110 -5.76 -30.80 -8.63
N THR A 111 -6.00 -30.61 -7.33
CA THR A 111 -6.84 -31.49 -6.52
C THR A 111 -8.24 -31.57 -7.11
N SER A 112 -9.07 -32.47 -6.59
CA SER A 112 -10.47 -32.61 -7.02
C SER A 112 -11.42 -32.28 -5.87
N PRO A 113 -12.03 -31.07 -5.82
CA PRO A 113 -11.94 -29.96 -6.79
C PRO A 113 -10.62 -29.20 -6.72
N PRO A 114 -10.26 -28.39 -7.76
CA PRO A 114 -9.01 -27.65 -7.76
C PRO A 114 -9.05 -26.56 -6.70
N ARG A 115 -7.89 -26.24 -6.12
CA ARG A 115 -7.75 -25.31 -5.00
C ARG A 115 -6.77 -24.22 -5.34
N ARG A 116 -7.20 -22.95 -5.24
CA ARG A 116 -6.29 -21.82 -5.41
C ARG A 116 -5.32 -21.75 -4.23
N LEU A 117 -4.03 -21.81 -4.51
CA LEU A 117 -2.96 -21.77 -3.52
C LEU A 117 -2.34 -20.38 -3.38
N LEU A 118 -2.36 -19.57 -4.43
CA LEU A 118 -1.74 -18.25 -4.46
C LEU A 118 -2.50 -17.33 -5.41
N THR A 119 -2.62 -16.06 -5.00
CA THR A 119 -2.79 -14.92 -5.90
C THR A 119 -1.68 -13.94 -5.52
N ALA A 120 -0.79 -13.60 -6.46
CA ALA A 120 0.32 -12.69 -6.22
C ALA A 120 0.30 -11.56 -7.24
N PHE A 121 0.30 -10.32 -6.78
CA PHE A 121 0.50 -9.16 -7.63
C PHE A 121 2.00 -8.89 -7.75
N SER A 122 2.56 -9.16 -8.93
CA SER A 122 4.00 -9.03 -9.22
C SER A 122 4.32 -7.75 -9.98
N ALA A 123 3.31 -6.88 -10.17
CA ALA A 123 3.41 -5.55 -10.77
C ALA A 123 4.11 -5.58 -12.14
N HIS A 124 5.41 -5.29 -12.18
CA HIS A 124 6.18 -5.16 -13.41
C HIS A 124 6.92 -6.44 -13.83
N SER A 125 6.73 -7.55 -13.11
CA SER A 125 7.37 -8.84 -13.44
C SER A 125 6.37 -9.82 -14.03
N SER A 126 6.61 -10.30 -15.24
CA SER A 126 5.72 -11.25 -15.93
C SER A 126 5.82 -12.68 -15.40
N THR A 127 6.80 -13.00 -14.57
CA THR A 127 7.11 -14.38 -14.19
C THR A 127 7.16 -14.59 -12.68
N LEU A 128 6.78 -15.79 -12.25
CA LEU A 128 6.97 -16.31 -10.91
C LEU A 128 7.76 -17.64 -11.02
N GLU A 129 9.03 -17.62 -10.64
CA GLU A 129 9.95 -18.74 -10.87
C GLU A 129 9.87 -19.75 -9.72
N ALA A 130 9.52 -21.02 -9.98
CA ALA A 130 9.66 -22.03 -8.92
C ALA A 130 11.07 -22.61 -8.85
N ARG A 131 11.67 -22.57 -7.65
CA ARG A 131 13.03 -23.00 -7.34
C ARG A 131 13.05 -23.73 -6.01
N GLN A 132 14.04 -24.60 -5.83
CA GLN A 132 14.33 -25.18 -4.53
C GLN A 132 15.39 -24.32 -3.83
N LEU A 133 15.01 -23.59 -2.79
CA LEU A 133 15.88 -22.65 -2.07
C LEU A 133 16.34 -23.18 -0.70
N ASP A 134 15.56 -24.04 -0.04
CA ASP A 134 15.91 -24.60 1.28
C ASP A 134 16.46 -26.04 1.20
N GLY A 135 16.41 -26.66 0.02
CA GLY A 135 16.93 -27.98 -0.28
C GLY A 135 15.96 -29.14 0.01
N ARG A 136 14.69 -28.89 0.35
CA ARG A 136 13.75 -29.93 0.78
C ARG A 136 12.28 -29.57 0.51
N GLY A 137 11.43 -30.59 0.46
CA GLY A 137 9.97 -30.39 0.41
C GLY A 137 9.47 -29.64 -0.83
N PRO A 138 8.38 -28.86 -0.71
CA PRO A 138 7.83 -28.02 -1.76
C PRO A 138 8.88 -27.09 -2.39
N LEU A 139 8.68 -26.71 -3.65
CA LEU A 139 9.46 -25.63 -4.27
C LEU A 139 9.00 -24.28 -3.74
N GLU A 140 9.92 -23.35 -3.52
CA GLU A 140 9.59 -21.95 -3.35
C GLU A 140 9.22 -21.30 -4.68
N LEU A 141 8.39 -20.26 -4.61
CA LEU A 141 8.12 -19.40 -5.76
C LEU A 141 8.81 -18.04 -5.55
N VAL A 142 9.67 -17.69 -6.50
CA VAL A 142 10.41 -16.44 -6.52
C VAL A 142 9.68 -15.44 -7.40
N GLY A 143 9.25 -14.34 -6.78
CA GLY A 143 8.63 -13.21 -7.44
C GLY A 143 9.41 -11.92 -7.21
N ALA A 144 8.73 -10.79 -7.44
CA ALA A 144 9.29 -9.46 -7.35
C ALA A 144 8.35 -8.53 -6.59
N ASP A 145 8.93 -7.70 -5.73
CA ASP A 145 8.27 -6.61 -5.05
C ASP A 145 8.81 -5.29 -5.60
N TRP A 146 7.94 -4.60 -6.33
CA TRP A 146 8.23 -3.34 -7.00
C TRP A 146 7.81 -2.12 -6.16
N ARG A 147 7.78 -2.22 -4.82
CA ARG A 147 7.43 -1.10 -3.93
C ARG A 147 8.27 0.17 -4.13
N PHE A 148 9.45 0.05 -4.73
CA PHE A 148 10.32 1.19 -5.05
C PHE A 148 10.23 1.67 -6.51
N ALA A 149 9.32 1.10 -7.32
CA ALA A 149 9.13 1.56 -8.69
C ALA A 149 8.73 3.04 -8.71
N TYR A 150 9.40 3.83 -9.55
CA TYR A 150 9.25 5.30 -9.62
C TYR A 150 9.53 6.04 -8.29
N GLY A 151 10.11 5.33 -7.32
CA GLY A 151 10.41 5.88 -6.01
C GLY A 151 11.66 6.72 -6.03
N TYR A 152 11.74 7.65 -5.08
CA TYR A 152 12.98 8.32 -4.69
C TYR A 152 13.69 9.04 -5.85
N GLY A 153 12.94 9.65 -6.76
CA GLY A 153 13.47 10.39 -7.90
C GLY A 153 13.96 9.52 -9.06
N MET A 154 13.78 8.19 -9.01
CA MET A 154 14.14 7.29 -10.12
C MET A 154 13.06 7.23 -11.19
N SER A 155 13.47 7.10 -12.46
CA SER A 155 12.57 6.66 -13.52
C SER A 155 12.24 5.16 -13.39
N PHE A 156 11.28 4.66 -14.18
CA PHE A 156 11.01 3.23 -14.24
C PHE A 156 12.22 2.42 -14.73
N ALA A 157 12.93 2.93 -15.73
CA ALA A 157 14.07 2.26 -16.35
C ALA A 157 15.21 2.01 -15.35
N GLU A 158 15.21 2.75 -14.25
CA GLU A 158 16.20 2.71 -13.19
C GLU A 158 15.70 2.02 -11.93
N SER A 159 14.40 1.73 -11.88
CA SER A 159 13.77 1.02 -10.79
C SER A 159 14.17 -0.46 -10.82
N ALA A 160 14.34 -1.05 -9.64
CA ALA A 160 14.61 -2.46 -9.50
C ALA A 160 13.76 -3.09 -8.39
N PRO A 161 13.31 -4.35 -8.55
CA PRO A 161 12.49 -4.99 -7.55
C PRO A 161 13.33 -5.59 -6.42
N LEU A 162 12.73 -5.68 -5.24
CA LEU A 162 13.20 -6.60 -4.21
C LEU A 162 12.74 -8.02 -4.55
N PRO A 163 13.55 -9.05 -4.25
CA PRO A 163 13.12 -10.43 -4.45
C PRO A 163 12.06 -10.79 -3.41
N VAL A 164 11.01 -11.48 -3.84
CA VAL A 164 10.00 -12.08 -2.95
C VAL A 164 10.10 -13.59 -3.02
N VAL A 165 10.00 -14.25 -1.87
CA VAL A 165 9.95 -15.71 -1.81
C VAL A 165 8.63 -16.12 -1.18
N TYR A 166 7.82 -16.88 -1.89
CA TYR A 166 6.64 -17.54 -1.36
C TYR A 166 6.97 -18.98 -1.01
N SER A 167 6.67 -19.39 0.23
CA SER A 167 6.81 -20.78 0.68
C SER A 167 5.44 -21.42 0.85
N PHE A 168 5.34 -22.73 0.58
CA PHE A 168 4.14 -23.50 0.86
C PHE A 168 4.05 -23.86 2.34
N LEU A 169 3.25 -23.12 3.10
CA LEU A 169 3.06 -23.27 4.54
C LEU A 169 1.58 -23.48 4.86
N ASN A 170 1.26 -24.44 5.72
CA ASN A 170 -0.11 -24.71 6.17
C ASN A 170 -1.11 -24.88 5.01
N GLY A 171 -0.66 -25.52 3.93
CA GLY A 171 -1.46 -25.77 2.74
C GLY A 171 -1.54 -24.58 1.78
N GLN A 172 -0.79 -23.50 1.96
CA GLN A 172 -0.90 -22.32 1.10
C GLN A 172 0.46 -21.69 0.79
N TYR A 173 0.61 -21.10 -0.40
CA TYR A 173 1.78 -20.27 -0.67
C TYR A 173 1.58 -18.90 -0.03
N VAL A 174 2.55 -18.49 0.80
CA VAL A 174 2.54 -17.23 1.53
C VAL A 174 3.93 -16.60 1.48
N GLU A 175 3.99 -15.28 1.50
CA GLU A 175 5.25 -14.55 1.58
C GLU A 175 6.07 -15.01 2.80
N ASN A 176 7.29 -15.46 2.53
CA ASN A 176 8.24 -15.96 3.51
C ASN A 176 9.68 -15.49 3.20
N THR A 177 9.82 -14.40 2.44
CA THR A 177 11.10 -13.83 1.98
C THR A 177 12.16 -13.73 3.07
N ARG A 178 11.77 -13.33 4.28
CA ARG A 178 12.69 -13.14 5.41
C ARG A 178 13.28 -14.43 5.97
N ALA A 179 12.76 -15.60 5.62
CA ALA A 179 13.39 -16.89 5.93
C ALA A 179 14.61 -17.17 5.03
N PHE A 180 14.83 -16.40 3.96
CA PHE A 180 15.87 -16.60 2.96
C PHE A 180 16.83 -15.41 2.84
N PRO A 181 17.49 -14.95 3.92
CA PRO A 181 18.36 -13.78 3.86
C PRO A 181 19.56 -13.97 2.92
N GLY A 182 20.08 -15.19 2.81
CA GLY A 182 21.18 -15.52 1.89
C GLY A 182 20.80 -15.39 0.41
N PHE A 183 19.56 -15.73 0.07
CA PHE A 183 19.02 -15.52 -1.28
C PHE A 183 18.91 -14.03 -1.59
N MET A 184 18.31 -13.24 -0.69
CA MET A 184 18.21 -11.77 -0.86
C MET A 184 19.60 -11.13 -1.06
N GLN A 185 20.58 -11.50 -0.24
CA GLN A 185 21.94 -10.98 -0.35
C GLN A 185 22.62 -11.39 -1.66
N THR A 186 22.37 -12.60 -2.16
CA THR A 186 22.92 -13.05 -3.44
C THR A 186 22.25 -12.34 -4.60
N TYR A 187 20.94 -12.15 -4.55
CA TYR A 187 20.17 -11.39 -5.52
C TYR A 187 20.67 -9.95 -5.62
N ALA A 188 20.80 -9.26 -4.48
CA ALA A 188 21.26 -7.88 -4.43
C ALA A 188 22.70 -7.72 -4.95
N ARG A 189 23.62 -8.64 -4.58
CA ARG A 189 24.97 -8.68 -5.16
C ARG A 189 24.97 -8.88 -6.67
N GLY A 190 24.14 -9.79 -7.17
CA GLY A 190 24.02 -10.04 -8.61
C GLY A 190 23.55 -8.81 -9.38
N MET A 191 22.58 -8.08 -8.82
CA MET A 191 22.06 -6.84 -9.39
C MET A 191 23.08 -5.68 -9.37
N ASN A 192 24.07 -5.75 -8.48
CA ASN A 192 25.16 -4.77 -8.37
C ASN A 192 26.47 -5.24 -8.98
N ALA A 193 26.45 -6.25 -9.87
CA ALA A 193 27.61 -6.59 -10.69
C ALA A 193 28.00 -5.40 -11.58
N ASP A 194 27.01 -4.70 -12.12
CA ASP A 194 27.12 -3.41 -12.81
C ASP A 194 26.20 -2.39 -12.10
N PRO A 195 26.72 -1.59 -11.15
CA PRO A 195 25.88 -0.75 -10.28
C PRO A 195 25.09 0.32 -11.04
N PHE A 196 23.79 0.41 -10.72
CA PHE A 196 22.88 1.49 -11.11
C PHE A 196 22.00 1.85 -9.90
N SER A 197 21.24 2.95 -9.96
CA SER A 197 20.46 3.47 -8.82
C SER A 197 19.51 2.43 -8.20
N GLY A 198 18.74 1.70 -9.01
CA GLY A 198 17.87 0.62 -8.51
C GLY A 198 18.64 -0.52 -7.84
N GLY A 199 19.76 -0.96 -8.44
CA GLY A 199 20.63 -1.97 -7.83
C GLY A 199 21.18 -1.51 -6.48
N VAL A 200 21.68 -0.28 -6.39
CA VAL A 200 22.19 0.33 -5.16
C VAL A 200 21.10 0.36 -4.08
N LEU A 201 19.88 0.71 -4.45
CA LEU A 201 18.75 0.72 -3.52
C LEU A 201 18.37 -0.67 -3.03
N VAL A 202 18.38 -1.68 -3.91
CA VAL A 202 18.12 -3.08 -3.55
C VAL A 202 19.16 -3.61 -2.58
N GLU A 203 20.44 -3.26 -2.74
CA GLU A 203 21.51 -3.62 -1.79
C GLU A 203 21.34 -2.91 -0.44
N TYR A 204 21.04 -1.61 -0.43
CA TYR A 204 20.73 -0.86 0.80
C TYR A 204 19.55 -1.50 1.55
N ALA A 205 18.45 -1.77 0.86
CA ALA A 205 17.25 -2.36 1.41
C ALA A 205 17.50 -3.79 1.93
N THR A 206 18.24 -4.60 1.18
CA THR A 206 18.61 -5.96 1.58
C THR A 206 19.44 -5.96 2.86
N ARG A 207 20.39 -5.03 3.00
CA ARG A 207 21.15 -4.85 4.25
C ARG A 207 20.26 -4.40 5.39
N ALA A 208 19.37 -3.44 5.16
CA ALA A 208 18.46 -2.95 6.18
C ALA A 208 17.56 -4.08 6.73
N VAL A 209 17.06 -4.95 5.86
CA VAL A 209 16.20 -6.08 6.24
C VAL A 209 16.97 -7.22 6.90
N THR A 210 18.14 -7.59 6.37
CA THR A 210 18.87 -8.82 6.77
C THR A 210 19.92 -8.58 7.85
N GLN A 211 20.43 -7.35 7.97
CA GLN A 211 21.54 -6.99 8.87
C GLN A 211 21.23 -5.76 9.74
N GLY A 212 20.11 -5.08 9.51
CA GLY A 212 19.67 -3.91 10.26
C GLY A 212 20.10 -2.57 9.65
N ALA A 213 19.43 -1.50 10.07
CA ALA A 213 19.60 -0.15 9.52
C ALA A 213 21.05 0.37 9.60
N ALA A 214 21.74 0.13 10.71
CA ALA A 214 23.13 0.57 10.88
C ALA A 214 24.09 -0.06 9.85
N SER A 215 23.86 -1.33 9.46
CA SER A 215 24.64 -1.98 8.40
C SER A 215 24.40 -1.32 7.04
N ALA A 216 23.13 -1.01 6.74
CA ALA A 216 22.75 -0.32 5.51
C ALA A 216 23.36 1.09 5.44
N ASP A 217 23.30 1.86 6.52
CA ASP A 217 23.89 3.21 6.60
C ASP A 217 25.43 3.17 6.48
N THR A 218 26.08 2.20 7.12
CA THR A 218 27.54 2.02 7.02
C THR A 218 27.95 1.72 5.58
N TRP A 219 27.20 0.86 4.88
CA TRP A 219 27.44 0.56 3.47
C TRP A 219 27.09 1.75 2.55
N ALA A 220 26.02 2.50 2.85
CA ALA A 220 25.66 3.70 2.08
C ALA A 220 26.79 4.75 2.13
N ALA A 221 27.47 4.88 3.27
CA ALA A 221 28.60 5.78 3.44
C ALA A 221 29.81 5.43 2.55
N THR A 222 29.94 4.17 2.10
CA THR A 222 31.03 3.75 1.21
C THR A 222 30.72 3.97 -0.28
N GLN A 223 29.50 4.35 -0.63
CA GLN A 223 29.10 4.52 -2.03
C GLN A 223 29.71 5.79 -2.64
N PRO A 224 29.82 5.85 -3.99
CA PRO A 224 30.14 7.08 -4.71
C PRO A 224 29.26 8.25 -4.29
N ALA A 225 29.79 9.48 -4.41
CA ALA A 225 29.16 10.68 -3.86
C ALA A 225 27.67 10.88 -4.25
N PRO A 226 27.25 10.65 -5.51
CA PRO A 226 25.84 10.79 -5.88
C PRO A 226 24.92 9.82 -5.12
N PHE A 227 25.27 8.53 -5.09
CA PHE A 227 24.49 7.52 -4.37
C PHE A 227 24.52 7.72 -2.85
N ARG A 228 25.65 8.15 -2.30
CA ARG A 228 25.76 8.45 -0.87
C ARG A 228 24.86 9.61 -0.46
N ALA A 229 24.84 10.69 -1.24
CA ALA A 229 23.95 11.83 -1.00
C ALA A 229 22.48 11.43 -1.17
N TRP A 230 22.17 10.65 -2.20
CA TRP A 230 20.83 10.13 -2.47
C TRP A 230 20.30 9.22 -1.36
N LEU A 231 21.09 8.26 -0.91
CA LEU A 231 20.73 7.40 0.22
C LEU A 231 20.66 8.17 1.54
N ALA A 232 21.44 9.24 1.71
CA ALA A 232 21.26 10.14 2.85
C ALA A 232 19.93 10.91 2.77
N ASN A 233 19.46 11.26 1.56
CA ASN A 233 18.19 11.93 1.31
C ASN A 233 16.96 11.00 1.48
N TYR A 234 17.03 9.75 1.01
CA TYR A 234 15.87 8.85 0.96
C TYR A 234 15.96 7.63 1.89
N GLY A 235 17.12 7.33 2.46
CA GLY A 235 17.33 6.19 3.35
C GLY A 235 16.32 6.06 4.51
N PRO A 236 15.88 7.15 5.17
CA PRO A 236 14.80 7.10 6.16
C PRO A 236 13.46 6.64 5.57
N ASP A 237 13.08 7.11 4.39
CA ASP A 237 11.84 6.76 3.68
C ASP A 237 11.86 5.28 3.30
N VAL A 238 12.96 4.83 2.70
CA VAL A 238 13.20 3.43 2.32
C VAL A 238 13.03 2.49 3.51
N ARG A 239 13.56 2.85 4.69
CA ARG A 239 13.40 2.03 5.90
C ARG A 239 11.95 1.98 6.38
N GLN A 240 11.21 3.08 6.23
CA GLN A 240 9.79 3.11 6.59
C GLN A 240 8.97 2.22 5.64
N ASP A 241 9.25 2.29 4.34
CA ASP A 241 8.62 1.47 3.30
C ASP A 241 9.01 -0.01 3.39
N LEU A 242 10.13 -0.34 4.03
CA LEU A 242 10.55 -1.72 4.34
C LEU A 242 9.96 -2.27 5.63
N SER A 243 9.21 -1.47 6.39
CA SER A 243 8.75 -1.87 7.73
C SER A 243 7.92 -3.16 7.67
N ASP A 244 7.08 -3.32 6.65
CA ASP A 244 6.21 -4.48 6.43
C ASP A 244 6.76 -5.54 5.45
N PHE A 245 7.92 -5.31 4.82
CA PHE A 245 8.51 -6.23 3.85
C PHE A 245 8.64 -7.65 4.43
N GLY A 246 8.18 -8.71 3.77
CA GLY A 246 8.18 -10.06 4.36
C GLY A 246 7.08 -10.29 5.40
N MET A 247 6.11 -9.39 5.55
CA MET A 247 4.99 -9.51 6.49
C MET A 247 3.61 -9.36 5.87
N TRP A 248 3.51 -9.13 4.55
CA TRP A 248 2.24 -8.83 3.89
C TRP A 248 1.22 -9.97 4.03
N ASP A 249 1.71 -11.21 4.04
CA ASP A 249 0.90 -12.43 4.20
C ASP A 249 0.74 -12.93 5.63
N TRP A 250 1.18 -12.17 6.64
CA TRP A 250 0.93 -12.52 8.04
C TRP A 250 -0.55 -12.67 8.38
N PRO A 251 -1.47 -11.82 7.86
CA PRO A 251 -2.90 -12.06 8.01
C PRO A 251 -3.36 -13.41 7.46
N THR A 252 -2.89 -13.81 6.28
CA THR A 252 -3.22 -15.11 5.67
C THR A 252 -2.64 -16.27 6.48
N ARG A 253 -1.39 -16.15 6.94
CA ARG A 253 -0.76 -17.13 7.86
C ARG A 253 -1.52 -17.28 9.18
N ALA A 254 -2.23 -16.24 9.61
CA ALA A 254 -3.09 -16.26 10.78
C ALA A 254 -4.55 -16.66 10.48
N GLY A 255 -4.84 -17.16 9.27
CA GLY A 255 -6.16 -17.67 8.87
C GLY A 255 -7.10 -16.64 8.21
N SER A 256 -6.63 -15.44 7.89
CA SER A 256 -7.42 -14.48 7.10
C SER A 256 -7.53 -14.96 5.65
N HIS A 257 -8.64 -14.64 4.99
CA HIS A 257 -8.81 -15.00 3.59
C HIS A 257 -7.68 -14.38 2.72
N PRO A 258 -7.11 -15.10 1.74
CA PRO A 258 -6.01 -14.62 0.89
C PRO A 258 -6.34 -13.36 0.09
N ASP A 259 -7.58 -13.19 -0.33
CA ASP A 259 -8.01 -11.97 -1.03
C ASP A 259 -8.48 -10.86 -0.07
N SER A 260 -8.19 -10.97 1.23
CA SER A 260 -8.54 -9.89 2.17
C SER A 260 -7.76 -8.63 1.81
N LEU A 261 -8.47 -7.51 1.70
CA LEU A 261 -7.86 -6.19 1.70
C LEU A 261 -7.00 -6.09 2.96
N ARG A 262 -5.77 -5.61 2.79
CA ARG A 262 -4.83 -5.45 3.88
C ARG A 262 -3.92 -4.26 3.63
N SER A 263 -3.49 -3.62 4.70
CA SER A 263 -2.49 -2.56 4.71
C SER A 263 -2.00 -2.39 6.14
N GLY A 264 -0.71 -2.17 6.33
CA GLY A 264 -0.15 -2.10 7.67
C GLY A 264 1.31 -1.68 7.68
N VAL A 265 1.88 -1.75 8.88
CA VAL A 265 3.29 -1.47 9.13
C VAL A 265 3.87 -2.53 10.05
N GLY A 266 5.14 -2.87 9.83
CA GLY A 266 5.86 -3.74 10.75
C GLY A 266 6.60 -2.96 11.83
N GLY A 267 6.80 -3.61 12.98
CA GLY A 267 7.51 -3.02 14.12
C GLY A 267 7.65 -3.98 15.31
N ALA A 268 8.38 -3.54 16.32
CA ALA A 268 8.55 -4.17 17.61
C ALA A 268 7.56 -3.57 18.63
N PHE A 269 6.27 -3.87 18.45
CA PHE A 269 5.19 -3.15 19.13
C PHE A 269 4.96 -3.58 20.57
N THR A 270 5.22 -4.82 20.95
CA THR A 270 4.92 -5.34 22.29
C THR A 270 6.16 -5.55 23.15
N ALA A 271 7.30 -5.85 22.53
CA ALA A 271 8.60 -5.97 23.19
C ALA A 271 9.72 -5.59 22.21
N PRO A 272 10.81 -4.96 22.69
CA PRO A 272 11.98 -4.66 21.87
C PRO A 272 12.53 -5.89 21.15
N GLY A 273 12.85 -5.74 19.86
CA GLY A 273 13.37 -6.83 19.02
C GLY A 273 12.33 -7.89 18.59
N THR A 274 11.15 -7.94 19.21
CA THR A 274 10.09 -8.87 18.83
C THR A 274 9.26 -8.30 17.70
N ARG A 275 9.55 -8.75 16.48
CA ARG A 275 8.86 -8.33 15.27
C ARG A 275 7.37 -8.69 15.30
N SER A 276 6.55 -7.76 14.84
CA SER A 276 5.10 -7.86 14.74
C SER A 276 4.59 -7.01 13.57
N TYR A 277 3.40 -7.33 13.07
CA TYR A 277 2.76 -6.60 11.97
C TYR A 277 1.43 -6.02 12.45
N LEU A 278 1.29 -4.70 12.41
CA LEU A 278 0.05 -4.02 12.73
C LEU A 278 -0.67 -3.70 11.42
N ALA A 279 -1.80 -4.34 11.18
CA ALA A 279 -2.49 -4.21 9.89
C ALA A 279 -4.00 -4.12 10.01
N VAL A 280 -4.57 -3.30 9.13
CA VAL A 280 -6.00 -3.29 8.85
C VAL A 280 -6.30 -4.41 7.88
N THR A 281 -7.32 -5.20 8.16
CA THR A 281 -7.77 -6.30 7.29
C THR A 281 -9.28 -6.25 7.07
N GLN A 282 -9.73 -6.52 5.85
CA GLN A 282 -11.14 -6.73 5.53
C GLN A 282 -11.29 -7.96 4.62
N PRO A 283 -12.08 -8.98 5.01
CA PRO A 283 -12.36 -10.12 4.15
C PRO A 283 -12.99 -9.69 2.81
N PRO A 284 -12.75 -10.42 1.71
CA PRO A 284 -13.34 -10.09 0.42
C PRO A 284 -14.88 -10.15 0.52
N GLY A 285 -15.55 -9.23 -0.18
CA GLY A 285 -17.01 -9.11 -0.18
C GLY A 285 -17.62 -8.56 1.12
N ALA A 286 -16.85 -8.40 2.20
CA ALA A 286 -17.34 -7.73 3.40
C ALA A 286 -17.65 -6.25 3.12
N THR A 287 -18.70 -5.73 3.76
CA THR A 287 -19.13 -4.33 3.61
C THR A 287 -18.98 -3.58 4.94
N GLY A 288 -18.76 -2.26 4.84
CA GLY A 288 -18.89 -1.33 5.96
C GLY A 288 -17.67 -1.16 6.85
N ALA A 289 -16.91 -2.21 7.17
CA ALA A 289 -15.78 -2.07 8.10
C ALA A 289 -14.59 -3.03 7.86
N ALA A 290 -13.42 -2.57 8.28
CA ALA A 290 -12.18 -3.35 8.40
C ALA A 290 -11.72 -3.36 9.87
N THR A 291 -10.88 -4.32 10.23
CA THR A 291 -10.34 -4.42 11.60
C THR A 291 -8.83 -4.24 11.61
N LEU A 292 -8.35 -3.35 12.47
CA LEU A 292 -6.93 -3.22 12.82
C LEU A 292 -6.57 -4.28 13.86
N ARG A 293 -5.54 -5.09 13.57
CA ARG A 293 -5.06 -6.18 14.44
C ARG A 293 -3.54 -6.19 14.48
N LEU A 294 -3.01 -6.71 15.59
CA LEU A 294 -1.60 -7.03 15.72
C LEU A 294 -1.39 -8.52 15.39
N PHE A 295 -0.50 -8.81 14.45
CA PHE A 295 -0.08 -10.15 14.08
C PHE A 295 1.31 -10.41 14.64
N GLN A 296 1.50 -11.55 15.30
CA GLN A 296 2.72 -11.87 16.02
C GLN A 296 3.17 -13.30 15.78
N PRO A 297 4.49 -13.57 15.73
CA PRO A 297 5.00 -14.92 15.63
C PRO A 297 4.70 -15.73 16.89
N ARG A 298 4.39 -17.02 16.69
CA ARG A 298 4.25 -18.04 17.73
C ARG A 298 4.95 -19.30 17.26
N GLY A 299 6.25 -19.44 17.59
CA GLY A 299 7.09 -20.45 16.96
C GLY A 299 7.29 -20.15 15.48
N ALA A 300 6.98 -21.11 14.60
CA ALA A 300 7.02 -20.93 13.15
C ALA A 300 5.72 -20.31 12.56
N ASP A 301 4.64 -20.29 13.34
CA ASP A 301 3.34 -19.77 12.91
C ASP A 301 3.16 -18.28 13.22
N ILE A 302 2.12 -17.69 12.64
CA ILE A 302 1.66 -16.33 12.94
C ILE A 302 0.29 -16.40 13.58
N THR A 303 0.08 -15.63 14.64
CA THR A 303 -1.20 -15.50 15.33
C THR A 303 -1.74 -14.08 15.22
N ALA A 304 -3.05 -13.95 15.05
CA ALA A 304 -3.74 -12.67 15.11
C ALA A 304 -4.19 -12.38 16.55
N GLY A 305 -3.88 -11.18 17.03
CA GLY A 305 -4.45 -10.64 18.26
C GLY A 305 -5.94 -10.27 18.11
N PRO A 306 -6.57 -9.81 19.20
CA PRO A 306 -7.92 -9.27 19.15
C PRO A 306 -7.99 -8.04 18.23
N ALA A 307 -9.21 -7.67 17.82
CA ALA A 307 -9.42 -6.41 17.09
C ALA A 307 -9.06 -5.24 18.01
N LEU A 308 -8.12 -4.41 17.58
CA LEU A 308 -7.67 -3.22 18.29
C LEU A 308 -8.52 -2.00 17.95
N LEU A 309 -8.98 -1.93 16.70
CA LEU A 309 -9.88 -0.89 16.20
C LEU A 309 -10.72 -1.45 15.05
N THR A 310 -11.98 -1.03 14.95
CA THR A 310 -12.82 -1.25 13.78
C THR A 310 -12.96 0.08 13.04
N VAL A 311 -12.64 0.08 11.75
CA VAL A 311 -12.56 1.28 10.92
C VAL A 311 -13.53 1.19 9.75
N PRO A 312 -14.23 2.28 9.40
CA PRO A 312 -15.12 2.27 8.24
C PRO A 312 -14.31 2.16 6.95
N VAL A 313 -14.83 1.39 6.01
CA VAL A 313 -14.30 1.30 4.65
C VAL A 313 -15.27 2.03 3.73
N THR A 314 -14.78 3.09 3.08
CA THR A 314 -15.52 3.79 2.03
C THR A 314 -15.26 3.13 0.68
N ARG A 315 -15.97 3.55 -0.35
CA ARG A 315 -15.66 3.16 -1.73
C ARG A 315 -15.37 4.39 -2.56
N ASP A 316 -14.43 4.28 -3.49
CA ASP A 316 -14.16 5.32 -4.46
C ASP A 316 -15.20 5.31 -5.60
N ALA A 317 -15.00 6.17 -6.61
CA ALA A 317 -15.90 6.28 -7.76
C ALA A 317 -15.98 4.99 -8.61
N TYR A 318 -14.98 4.10 -8.50
CA TYR A 318 -14.92 2.81 -9.19
C TYR A 318 -15.43 1.66 -8.30
N GLY A 319 -15.96 1.97 -7.12
CA GLY A 319 -16.45 0.99 -6.17
C GLY A 319 -15.33 0.25 -5.41
N GLN A 320 -14.07 0.65 -5.55
CA GLN A 320 -12.95 0.02 -4.86
C GLN A 320 -12.92 0.44 -3.39
N PRO A 321 -12.63 -0.49 -2.45
CA PRO A 321 -12.58 -0.16 -1.05
C PRO A 321 -11.43 0.82 -0.75
N THR A 322 -11.73 1.90 -0.04
CA THR A 322 -10.76 2.87 0.44
C THR A 322 -10.71 2.82 1.96
N LEU A 323 -9.53 2.51 2.51
CA LEU A 323 -9.30 2.60 3.94
C LEU A 323 -9.26 4.07 4.34
N THR A 324 -10.11 4.48 5.29
CA THR A 324 -10.11 5.85 5.83
C THR A 324 -9.16 6.00 7.02
N VAL A 325 -8.78 4.88 7.64
CA VAL A 325 -7.84 4.81 8.75
C VAL A 325 -6.84 3.70 8.47
N TRP A 326 -5.55 3.99 8.58
CA TRP A 326 -4.50 2.98 8.45
C TRP A 326 -3.21 3.37 9.18
N PRO A 327 -2.39 2.39 9.59
CA PRO A 327 -1.04 2.64 10.10
C PRO A 327 -0.17 3.23 8.99
N ALA A 328 0.37 4.42 9.23
CA ALA A 328 1.17 5.13 8.23
C ALA A 328 2.67 5.00 8.49
N VAL A 329 3.09 5.13 9.75
CA VAL A 329 4.52 5.18 10.13
C VAL A 329 4.75 4.40 11.42
N THR A 330 5.93 3.79 11.53
CA THR A 330 6.42 3.12 12.74
C THR A 330 7.57 3.95 13.31
N VAL A 331 7.54 4.23 14.62
CA VAL A 331 8.54 5.09 15.27
C VAL A 331 9.19 4.36 16.44
N ARG A 332 10.51 4.15 16.32
CA ARG A 332 11.34 3.54 17.36
C ARG A 332 11.52 4.50 18.54
N ARG A 333 11.19 4.02 19.74
CA ARG A 333 11.46 4.70 21.02
C ARG A 333 12.84 4.33 21.54
N ALA A 334 13.38 5.15 22.45
CA ALA A 334 14.68 4.90 23.09
C ALA A 334 14.75 3.52 23.78
N GLY A 335 13.62 3.06 24.32
CA GLY A 335 13.50 1.74 24.96
C GLY A 335 13.48 0.54 24.01
N GLY A 336 13.63 0.74 22.70
CA GLY A 336 13.67 -0.34 21.71
C GLY A 336 12.30 -0.83 21.21
N ARG A 337 11.22 -0.38 21.84
CA ARG A 337 9.83 -0.62 21.41
C ARG A 337 9.44 0.39 20.32
N ASP A 338 8.55 -0.03 19.44
CA ASP A 338 7.97 0.83 18.41
C ASP A 338 6.57 1.30 18.82
N ASP A 339 6.29 2.58 18.57
CA ASP A 339 4.94 3.16 18.53
C ASP A 339 4.55 3.38 17.05
N THR A 340 3.28 3.71 16.76
CA THR A 340 2.81 3.93 15.39
C THR A 340 2.03 5.22 15.25
N LEU A 341 2.06 5.81 14.05
CA LEU A 341 1.16 6.89 13.66
C LEU A 341 0.04 6.29 12.82
N LEU A 342 -1.20 6.42 13.28
CA LEU A 342 -2.37 6.12 12.46
C LEU A 342 -2.78 7.39 11.71
N ARG A 343 -2.92 7.27 10.39
CA ARG A 343 -3.62 8.27 9.58
C ARG A 343 -5.12 8.02 9.69
N ASP A 344 -5.89 9.05 9.97
CA ASP A 344 -7.34 9.04 10.09
C ASP A 344 -7.94 10.17 9.23
N ALA A 345 -8.67 9.81 8.19
CA ALA A 345 -9.32 10.74 7.27
C ALA A 345 -10.85 10.65 7.32
N ARG A 346 -11.43 10.08 8.39
CA ARG A 346 -12.89 9.88 8.50
C ARG A 346 -13.68 11.18 8.50
N SER A 347 -13.09 12.30 8.94
CA SER A 347 -13.75 13.61 9.00
C SER A 347 -13.65 14.41 7.70
N GLY A 348 -12.98 13.88 6.66
CA GLY A 348 -12.63 14.62 5.46
C GLY A 348 -11.41 15.55 5.62
N SER A 349 -10.83 15.65 6.81
CA SER A 349 -9.48 16.20 7.04
C SER A 349 -8.58 15.08 7.55
N VAL A 350 -7.28 15.16 7.22
CA VAL A 350 -6.32 14.16 7.69
C VAL A 350 -5.86 14.51 9.10
N ARG A 351 -6.06 13.57 10.02
CA ARG A 351 -5.47 13.57 11.35
C ARG A 351 -4.46 12.44 11.44
N TYR A 352 -3.28 12.73 11.95
CA TYR A 352 -2.33 11.73 12.42
C TYR A 352 -2.44 11.63 13.93
N ALA A 353 -2.49 10.41 14.45
CA ALA A 353 -2.53 10.15 15.88
C ALA A 353 -1.48 9.11 16.25
N ALA A 354 -0.63 9.45 17.22
CA ALA A 354 0.37 8.54 17.76
C ALA A 354 -0.28 7.55 18.74
N TYR A 355 0.05 6.26 18.59
CA TYR A 355 -0.46 5.19 19.43
C TYR A 355 0.65 4.28 19.93
N ARG A 356 0.54 3.93 21.22
CA ARG A 356 1.19 2.78 21.80
C ARG A 356 0.36 1.53 21.53
N VAL A 357 1.00 0.53 20.95
CA VAL A 357 0.35 -0.71 20.50
C VAL A 357 0.54 -1.80 21.54
N GLY A 358 -0.49 -2.06 22.36
CA GLY A 358 -0.52 -3.20 23.27
C GLY A 358 -0.96 -4.49 22.58
N SER A 359 -0.88 -5.62 23.29
CA SER A 359 -1.36 -6.92 22.80
C SER A 359 -2.88 -6.97 22.60
N ALA A 360 -3.64 -6.13 23.31
CA ALA A 360 -5.10 -6.13 23.28
C ALA A 360 -5.74 -4.73 23.14
N ALA A 361 -4.94 -3.66 23.12
CA ALA A 361 -5.47 -2.30 23.05
C ALA A 361 -4.49 -1.32 22.39
N LEU A 362 -5.03 -0.23 21.86
CA LEU A 362 -4.27 0.94 21.43
C LEU A 362 -4.42 2.04 22.48
N THR A 363 -3.31 2.65 22.89
CA THR A 363 -3.33 3.81 23.78
C THR A 363 -2.83 5.03 23.02
N GLU A 364 -3.71 6.01 22.83
CA GLU A 364 -3.35 7.26 22.16
C GLU A 364 -2.36 8.05 23.03
N LEU A 365 -1.26 8.49 22.44
CA LEU A 365 -0.17 9.18 23.11
C LEU A 365 -0.36 10.69 23.01
N ARG A 366 -1.30 11.27 23.77
CA ARG A 366 -1.63 12.71 23.67
C ARG A 366 -0.60 13.63 24.33
N ASP A 367 -0.23 13.33 25.57
CA ASP A 367 0.83 14.04 26.31
C ASP A 367 2.16 13.27 26.20
N ASP A 368 2.66 13.18 24.96
CA ASP A 368 3.89 12.48 24.58
C ASP A 368 4.55 13.26 23.43
N PRO A 369 5.89 13.20 23.27
CA PRO A 369 6.56 13.87 22.16
C PRO A 369 5.96 13.57 20.78
N LEU A 370 5.55 12.31 20.54
CA LEU A 370 4.92 11.92 19.27
C LEU A 370 3.51 12.49 19.14
N GLY A 371 2.75 12.56 20.23
CA GLY A 371 1.42 13.18 20.24
C GLY A 371 1.46 14.62 19.76
N VAL A 372 2.31 15.41 20.40
CA VAL A 372 2.50 16.83 20.07
C VAL A 372 3.03 17.00 18.64
N THR A 373 4.01 16.18 18.23
CA THR A 373 4.52 16.18 16.85
C THR A 373 3.41 15.89 15.85
N THR A 374 2.57 14.88 16.10
CA THR A 374 1.47 14.53 15.18
C THR A 374 0.37 15.58 15.11
N ALA A 375 0.17 16.38 16.16
CA ALA A 375 -0.75 17.52 16.11
C ALA A 375 -0.27 18.57 15.10
N LEU A 376 1.01 18.95 15.15
CA LEU A 376 1.65 19.83 14.17
C LEU A 376 1.51 19.27 12.74
N LEU A 377 1.87 17.99 12.54
CA LEU A 377 1.77 17.34 11.22
C LEU A 377 0.32 17.33 10.69
N SER A 378 -0.65 17.07 11.58
CA SER A 378 -2.08 17.04 11.21
C SER A 378 -2.60 18.40 10.74
N ASP A 379 -2.21 19.46 11.43
CA ASP A 379 -2.65 20.82 11.07
C ASP A 379 -2.02 21.27 9.75
N LEU A 380 -0.72 21.01 9.54
CA LEU A 380 -0.06 21.32 8.26
C LEU A 380 -0.63 20.50 7.09
N SER A 381 -0.84 19.18 7.27
CA SER A 381 -1.49 18.33 6.27
C SER A 381 -2.92 18.77 5.97
N SER A 382 -3.67 19.21 7.00
CA SER A 382 -5.03 19.71 6.81
C SER A 382 -5.06 21.00 6.00
N VAL A 383 -4.15 21.95 6.29
CA VAL A 383 -4.01 23.18 5.49
C VAL A 383 -3.69 22.81 4.04
N ALA A 384 -2.65 21.99 3.83
CA ALA A 384 -2.24 21.54 2.49
C ALA A 384 -3.37 20.90 1.70
N GLY A 385 -4.09 19.95 2.32
CA GLY A 385 -5.20 19.26 1.66
C GLY A 385 -6.34 20.19 1.28
N HIS A 386 -6.71 21.16 2.13
CA HIS A 386 -7.78 22.11 1.82
C HIS A 386 -7.35 23.11 0.74
N VAL A 387 -6.13 23.64 0.81
CA VAL A 387 -5.57 24.55 -0.19
C VAL A 387 -5.45 23.86 -1.55
N ALA A 388 -4.92 22.63 -1.62
CA ALA A 388 -4.86 21.88 -2.87
C ALA A 388 -6.26 21.61 -3.45
N SER A 389 -7.23 21.32 -2.58
CA SER A 389 -8.57 20.94 -3.02
C SER A 389 -9.25 22.00 -3.90
N GLN A 390 -8.90 23.29 -3.75
CA GLN A 390 -9.48 24.36 -4.58
C GLN A 390 -9.19 24.17 -6.08
N TYR A 391 -8.09 23.51 -6.43
CA TYR A 391 -7.65 23.28 -7.82
C TYR A 391 -8.14 21.95 -8.41
N ARG A 392 -9.00 21.20 -7.69
CA ARG A 392 -9.66 20.02 -8.29
C ARG A 392 -10.48 20.44 -9.50
N SER A 393 -10.32 19.70 -10.60
CA SER A 393 -11.12 19.84 -11.83
C SER A 393 -12.54 19.29 -11.66
N VAL A 394 -13.27 19.81 -10.67
CA VAL A 394 -14.67 19.47 -10.39
C VAL A 394 -15.50 20.76 -10.42
N PRO A 395 -16.59 20.83 -11.21
CA PRO A 395 -17.47 21.98 -11.22
C PRO A 395 -18.02 22.29 -9.82
N ARG A 396 -17.96 23.56 -9.41
CA ARG A 396 -18.46 24.04 -8.12
C ARG A 396 -19.46 25.17 -8.27
N THR A 397 -20.53 25.11 -7.49
CA THR A 397 -21.40 26.26 -7.27
C THR A 397 -20.69 27.31 -6.41
N ALA A 398 -21.17 28.56 -6.44
CA ALA A 398 -20.64 29.62 -5.60
C ALA A 398 -20.66 29.25 -4.10
N ALA A 399 -21.69 28.54 -3.64
CA ALA A 399 -21.79 28.05 -2.27
C ALA A 399 -20.71 27.00 -1.94
N GLN A 400 -20.42 26.09 -2.87
CA GLN A 400 -19.35 25.09 -2.71
C GLN A 400 -17.96 25.75 -2.69
N THR A 401 -17.73 26.76 -3.54
CA THR A 401 -16.48 27.54 -3.52
C THR A 401 -16.30 28.28 -2.20
N ALA A 402 -17.36 28.94 -1.70
CA ALA A 402 -17.32 29.61 -0.39
C ALA A 402 -17.06 28.64 0.76
N GLU A 403 -17.64 27.43 0.69
CA GLU A 403 -17.41 26.37 1.68
C GLU A 403 -15.96 25.86 1.66
N VAL A 404 -15.35 25.71 0.48
CA VAL A 404 -13.91 25.37 0.36
C VAL A 404 -13.06 26.46 1.01
N GLN A 405 -13.30 27.73 0.69
CA GLN A 405 -12.56 28.84 1.29
C GLN A 405 -12.71 28.87 2.82
N ARG A 406 -13.93 28.69 3.34
CA ARG A 406 -14.18 28.62 4.77
C ARG A 406 -13.38 27.50 5.45
N ARG A 407 -13.22 26.34 4.81
CA ARG A 407 -12.41 25.22 5.32
C ARG A 407 -10.92 25.56 5.34
N ILE A 408 -10.43 26.24 4.31
CA ILE A 408 -9.05 26.75 4.24
C ILE A 408 -8.82 27.71 5.41
N ASP A 409 -9.66 28.73 5.58
CA ASP A 409 -9.52 29.73 6.64
C ASP A 409 -9.54 29.09 8.04
N ALA A 410 -10.43 28.11 8.26
CA ALA A 410 -10.50 27.37 9.52
C ALA A 410 -9.24 26.53 9.77
N ALA A 411 -8.67 25.90 8.74
CA ALA A 411 -7.43 25.12 8.86
C ALA A 411 -6.23 26.04 9.12
N VAL A 412 -6.12 27.16 8.40
CA VAL A 412 -5.06 28.16 8.59
C VAL A 412 -5.14 28.75 10.00
N THR A 413 -6.34 29.03 10.50
CA THR A 413 -6.55 29.54 11.87
C THR A 413 -6.05 28.55 12.91
N ARG A 414 -6.35 27.25 12.77
CA ARG A 414 -5.85 26.21 13.68
C ARG A 414 -4.34 26.05 13.61
N ALA A 415 -3.75 26.16 12.42
CA ALA A 415 -2.32 25.99 12.23
C ALA A 415 -1.49 27.23 12.63
N ARG A 416 -2.10 28.41 12.72
CA ARG A 416 -1.41 29.68 13.00
C ARG A 416 -0.53 29.66 14.26
N PRO A 417 -0.97 29.12 15.41
CA PRO A 417 -0.16 29.12 16.64
C PRO A 417 1.16 28.36 16.50
N TRP A 418 1.26 27.39 15.56
CA TRP A 418 2.52 26.69 15.31
C TRP A 418 3.62 27.63 14.78
N LEU A 419 3.26 28.74 14.14
CA LEU A 419 4.24 29.70 13.62
C LEU A 419 5.00 30.43 14.73
N ASP A 420 4.44 30.56 15.93
CA ASP A 420 5.05 31.27 17.06
C ASP A 420 6.36 30.60 17.53
N THR A 421 6.46 29.27 17.32
CA THR A 421 7.64 28.46 17.67
C THR A 421 8.45 28.07 16.43
N ARG A 422 8.03 28.46 15.23
CA ARG A 422 8.77 28.14 14.00
C ARG A 422 10.03 29.00 13.91
N ARG A 423 11.15 28.40 13.52
CA ARG A 423 12.39 29.08 13.16
C ARG A 423 12.59 29.05 11.64
N GLY A 424 13.13 30.14 11.09
CA GLY A 424 13.36 30.31 9.65
C GLY A 424 12.87 31.67 9.16
N PRO A 425 12.73 31.87 7.83
CA PRO A 425 12.19 33.10 7.27
C PRO A 425 10.84 33.45 7.89
N ALA A 426 10.62 34.74 8.19
CA ALA A 426 9.38 35.22 8.83
C ALA A 426 8.13 34.85 8.02
N ASP A 427 8.27 34.84 6.69
CA ASP A 427 7.19 34.50 5.77
C ASP A 427 7.06 32.98 5.61
N PHE A 428 6.02 32.41 6.23
CA PHE A 428 5.54 31.06 5.93
C PHE A 428 4.07 31.15 5.50
N PRO A 429 3.78 31.16 4.19
CA PRO A 429 2.45 31.47 3.69
C PRO A 429 1.52 30.25 3.84
N LEU A 430 1.01 30.01 5.06
CA LEU A 430 0.07 28.91 5.35
C LEU A 430 -1.10 28.87 4.37
N GLY A 431 -1.66 30.01 3.99
CA GLY A 431 -2.78 30.09 3.03
C GLY A 431 -2.44 29.65 1.61
N ARG A 432 -1.15 29.48 1.29
CA ARG A 432 -0.67 28.93 0.01
C ARG A 432 -0.01 27.56 0.16
N LEU A 433 0.10 27.00 1.36
CA LEU A 433 0.69 25.68 1.53
C LEU A 433 -0.25 24.68 0.86
N GLY A 434 0.12 24.15 -0.30
CA GLY A 434 -0.69 23.25 -1.13
C GLY A 434 -0.19 21.81 -1.14
N ASN A 435 1.04 21.58 -0.69
CA ASN A 435 1.58 20.23 -0.50
C ASN A 435 2.31 20.14 0.82
N PHE A 436 1.89 19.17 1.65
CA PHE A 436 2.58 18.77 2.86
C PHE A 436 2.39 17.26 3.03
N THR A 437 3.44 16.50 2.73
CA THR A 437 3.51 15.05 2.98
C THR A 437 4.74 14.74 3.80
N PHE A 438 4.73 13.59 4.48
CA PHE A 438 5.90 13.07 5.15
C PHE A 438 5.99 11.55 4.96
N SER A 439 7.21 11.05 4.92
CA SER A 439 7.49 9.64 4.61
C SER A 439 8.10 8.89 5.79
N SER A 440 8.78 9.57 6.70
CA SER A 440 9.40 8.94 7.88
C SER A 440 9.35 9.84 9.10
N VAL A 441 9.36 9.25 10.29
CA VAL A 441 9.47 9.96 11.57
C VAL A 441 10.47 9.21 12.45
N THR A 442 11.51 9.90 12.89
CA THR A 442 12.52 9.36 13.80
C THR A 442 12.62 10.22 15.05
N LEU A 443 12.64 9.62 16.23
CA LEU A 443 13.05 10.32 17.44
C LEU A 443 14.57 10.21 17.60
N THR A 444 15.30 11.27 17.27
CA THR A 444 16.76 11.34 17.45
C THR A 444 17.14 11.59 18.91
N GLN A 445 16.21 12.18 19.68
CA GLN A 445 16.26 12.29 21.14
C GLN A 445 14.90 11.91 21.72
N ASP A 446 14.87 11.07 22.75
CA ASP A 446 13.65 10.58 23.42
C ASP A 446 13.95 10.34 24.90
N SER A 447 13.93 11.42 25.69
CA SER A 447 14.16 11.41 27.14
C SER A 447 12.89 11.80 27.90
N PRO A 448 12.83 11.63 29.23
CA PRO A 448 11.68 12.04 30.03
C PRO A 448 11.33 13.53 30.02
N THR A 449 12.26 14.39 29.58
CA THR A 449 12.11 15.87 29.62
C THR A 449 12.39 16.58 28.30
N GLN A 450 13.07 15.92 27.36
CA GLN A 450 13.40 16.47 26.05
C GLN A 450 13.27 15.40 24.97
N ALA A 451 12.81 15.81 23.79
CA ALA A 451 12.76 14.96 22.62
C ALA A 451 13.00 15.76 21.36
N GLN A 452 13.45 15.09 20.31
CA GLN A 452 13.61 15.67 18.98
C GLN A 452 13.07 14.69 17.96
N ALA A 453 12.06 15.13 17.21
CA ALA A 453 11.53 14.40 16.06
C ALA A 453 12.15 14.95 14.77
N VAL A 454 12.68 14.06 13.95
CA VAL A 454 13.22 14.34 12.62
C VAL A 454 12.36 13.62 11.59
N ILE A 455 11.80 14.37 10.66
CA ILE A 455 10.79 13.93 9.70
C ILE A 455 11.26 14.30 8.30
N THR A 456 11.18 13.36 7.36
CA THR A 456 11.35 13.66 5.94
C THR A 456 10.02 14.15 5.39
N THR A 457 10.01 15.36 4.81
CA THR A 457 8.79 16.05 4.38
C THR A 457 8.93 16.62 2.98
N THR A 458 7.85 16.63 2.22
CA THR A 458 7.75 17.41 0.97
C THR A 458 6.85 18.62 1.22
N LEU A 459 7.30 19.80 0.78
CA LEU A 459 6.61 21.08 0.95
C LEU A 459 6.40 21.75 -0.38
N GLY A 460 5.16 22.13 -0.69
CA GLY A 460 4.82 22.84 -1.92
C GLY A 460 3.85 23.97 -1.65
N PHE A 461 4.04 25.08 -2.37
CA PHE A 461 3.20 26.26 -2.26
C PHE A 461 2.52 26.57 -3.59
N THR A 462 1.28 27.02 -3.51
CA THR A 462 0.52 27.47 -4.67
C THR A 462 0.95 28.88 -5.07
N ASP A 463 0.81 29.16 -6.35
CA ASP A 463 1.12 30.43 -6.98
C ASP A 463 0.11 30.73 -8.10
N ASP A 464 0.35 31.83 -8.83
CA ASP A 464 -0.54 32.28 -9.91
C ASP A 464 -0.58 31.33 -11.12
N ARG A 465 0.32 30.34 -11.18
CA ARG A 465 0.40 29.33 -12.25
C ARG A 465 -0.20 27.99 -11.85
N THR A 466 -0.58 27.83 -10.58
CA THR A 466 -1.16 26.58 -10.08
C THR A 466 -2.54 26.38 -10.68
N ASP A 467 -2.72 25.26 -11.40
CA ASP A 467 -3.96 24.89 -12.08
C ASP A 467 -4.45 23.48 -11.71
N SER A 468 -3.77 22.81 -10.78
CA SER A 468 -3.99 21.42 -10.40
C SER A 468 -3.90 21.22 -8.89
N GLU A 469 -4.62 20.22 -8.36
CA GLU A 469 -4.52 19.82 -6.96
C GLU A 469 -3.18 19.14 -6.62
N TYR A 470 -2.44 18.71 -7.64
CA TYR A 470 -1.11 18.10 -7.50
C TYR A 470 -0.03 19.19 -7.43
N VAL A 471 -0.02 19.92 -6.32
CA VAL A 471 0.96 20.99 -6.08
C VAL A 471 2.35 20.38 -5.93
N SER A 472 3.28 20.75 -6.81
CA SER A 472 4.68 20.32 -6.74
C SER A 472 5.33 20.81 -5.45
N GLY A 473 6.30 20.06 -4.93
CA GLY A 473 6.97 20.43 -3.69
C GLY A 473 8.40 19.94 -3.61
N GLU A 474 9.16 20.59 -2.74
CA GLU A 474 10.58 20.34 -2.49
C GLU A 474 10.77 19.54 -1.21
N ARG A 475 11.78 18.68 -1.20
CA ARG A 475 12.11 17.83 -0.05
C ARG A 475 12.85 18.60 1.03
N HIS A 476 12.42 18.38 2.26
CA HIS A 476 12.91 19.03 3.46
C HIS A 476 13.06 18.01 4.59
N THR A 477 13.93 18.34 5.53
CA THR A 477 13.97 17.76 6.87
C THR A 477 13.18 18.69 7.78
N LEU A 478 12.07 18.21 8.32
CA LEU A 478 11.37 18.85 9.42
C LEU A 478 12.00 18.37 10.73
N THR A 479 12.54 19.29 11.50
CA THR A 479 13.02 19.02 12.86
C THR A 479 12.10 19.69 13.86
N VAL A 480 11.55 18.92 14.79
CA VAL A 480 10.68 19.40 15.87
C VAL A 480 11.36 19.11 17.20
N ASN A 481 11.73 20.18 17.92
CA ASN A 481 12.30 20.10 19.25
C ASN A 481 11.17 20.21 20.28
N LEU A 482 11.17 19.30 21.26
CA LEU A 482 10.12 19.20 22.27
C LEU A 482 10.71 19.22 23.68
N GLY A 483 9.99 19.87 24.59
CA GLY A 483 10.33 19.95 26.00
C GLY A 483 9.13 19.64 26.87
N ARG A 484 9.37 19.02 28.02
CA ARG A 484 8.33 18.77 29.02
C ARG A 484 8.23 19.93 30.01
N THR A 485 7.00 20.41 30.20
CA THR A 485 6.67 21.48 31.16
C THR A 485 5.69 20.99 32.22
N ALA A 486 5.28 21.86 33.13
CA ALA A 486 4.22 21.57 34.10
C ALA A 486 2.86 21.29 33.42
N GLN A 487 2.65 21.81 32.21
CA GLN A 487 1.44 21.64 31.41
C GLN A 487 1.48 20.40 30.49
N GLY A 488 2.59 19.67 30.48
CA GLY A 488 2.83 18.55 29.58
C GLY A 488 3.91 18.82 28.53
N TRP A 489 3.98 17.98 27.51
CA TRP A 489 4.88 18.14 26.38
C TRP A 489 4.44 19.27 25.46
N GLN A 490 5.41 20.03 24.95
CA GLN A 490 5.19 21.11 23.99
C GLN A 490 6.34 21.22 22.99
N VAL A 491 6.05 21.79 21.82
CA VAL A 491 7.08 22.19 20.86
C VAL A 491 7.84 23.40 21.43
N THR A 492 9.16 23.30 21.53
CA THR A 492 10.01 24.45 21.88
C THR A 492 10.32 25.27 20.65
N ASP A 493 10.64 24.57 19.55
CA ASP A 493 10.87 25.14 18.24
C ASP A 493 10.83 24.07 17.17
N TRP A 494 10.68 24.50 15.92
CA TRP A 494 10.77 23.61 14.78
C TRP A 494 11.28 24.34 13.52
N THR A 495 11.89 23.58 12.61
CA THR A 495 12.54 24.10 11.39
C THR A 495 12.26 23.21 10.20
N PHE A 496 12.36 23.78 9.01
CA PHE A 496 12.59 23.04 7.78
C PHE A 496 13.98 23.33 7.26
N THR A 497 14.72 22.27 6.93
CA THR A 497 16.02 22.36 6.26
C THR A 497 15.89 21.67 4.90
N PRO A 498 16.18 22.35 3.77
CA PRO A 498 16.16 21.71 2.45
C PRO A 498 17.01 20.44 2.43
N ARG A 499 16.52 19.41 1.74
CA ARG A 499 17.29 18.20 1.47
C ARG A 499 17.80 18.27 0.03
N SER A 500 19.07 17.94 -0.15
CA SER A 500 19.72 17.81 -1.45
C SER A 500 20.15 16.36 -1.69
N GLY A 501 20.72 16.08 -2.86
CA GLY A 501 21.11 14.74 -3.25
C GLY A 501 19.99 13.99 -3.97
N GLU A 502 19.26 14.66 -4.86
CA GLU A 502 18.53 13.94 -5.89
C GLU A 502 19.53 13.22 -6.82
N LEU A 503 19.15 12.09 -7.40
CA LEU A 503 20.01 11.38 -8.36
C LEU A 503 20.27 12.23 -9.60
N TYR A 504 19.27 13.00 -10.00
CA TYR A 504 19.31 13.94 -11.11
C TYR A 504 19.06 15.32 -10.49
N GLU A 505 20.10 16.15 -10.46
CA GLU A 505 19.91 17.57 -10.24
C GLU A 505 19.39 18.16 -11.57
N GLU A 506 18.28 18.89 -11.52
CA GLU A 506 17.73 19.60 -12.70
C GLU A 506 18.64 20.74 -13.16
#